data_AF-A0A850VZN8-F1
#
_entry.id   AF-A0A850VZN8-F1
#
_cell.length_a   1.000
_cell.length_b   1.000
_cell.length_c   1.000
_cell.angle_alpha   90.00
_cell.angle_beta   90.00
_cell.angle_gamma   90.00
#
_symmetry.space_group_name_H-M   'P 1'
#
loop_
_entity.id
_entity.type
_entity.pdbx_description
1 polymer ?
#
loop_
_entity_poly.entity_id
_entity_poly.type
_entity_poly.pdbx_seq_one_letter_code
_entity_poly.pdbx_strand_id
1 'polypeptide(L)'
;AAADGLGSIAIDTTQLNMSVTDPTAWATAMNNLGMVPVGLAGQQLVTDSICVPGFDPSLSMMTGITPINPMIPGMGLVPPPPPTDVPVVKEIIHCKSCTLFPPNPNLPPPSTRERPPGCKTVFVGGLPENATEEIIQEVFEQCGDITAIRKSKKNFCHIRFAEEFMVDKAIYLSGYRMRLGSSTDKKDSGRLHVDFAQARDDFYEWECKQRMLAREERHRRKMEEDRLRPPSPPAIMHYSEHEAALLAEKLKDDSKFSEAITVLLTWIERGEVNRRSANQFYSMVQSANSHVRRLMNEKAAHEQEMEQAKETFKNALTGILTQ
;
A
#
# COMPACT_ATOMS: atom_id res chain seq x y z
N ALA A 1 -27.93 34.03 49.12
CA ALA A 1 -26.74 33.73 48.31
C ALA A 1 -27.24 33.33 46.93
N ALA A 2 -27.46 34.28 46.01
CA ALA A 2 -26.45 35.04 45.25
C ALA A 2 -25.59 34.08 44.41
N ALA A 3 -25.87 33.95 43.11
CA ALA A 3 -25.39 34.82 42.00
C ALA A 3 -24.02 34.28 41.50
N ASP A 4 -23.62 34.27 40.24
CA ASP A 4 -23.99 34.92 38.97
C ASP A 4 -23.36 34.04 37.87
N GLY A 5 -23.88 33.92 36.64
CA GLY A 5 -23.96 34.95 35.61
C GLY A 5 -22.91 34.63 34.53
N LEU A 6 -23.00 34.97 33.25
CA LEU A 6 -23.88 35.76 32.39
C LEU A 6 -23.47 35.36 30.96
N GLY A 7 -24.36 35.24 29.98
CA GLY A 7 -24.84 36.35 29.14
C GLY A 7 -24.96 35.78 27.71
N SER A 8 -26.16 35.78 27.12
CA SER A 8 -26.74 36.86 26.31
C SER A 8 -26.19 36.89 24.87
N ILE A 9 -27.05 36.65 23.88
CA ILE A 9 -27.58 37.64 22.92
C ILE A 9 -28.22 36.89 21.73
N ALA A 10 -29.42 37.34 21.39
CA ALA A 10 -30.30 36.91 20.32
C ALA A 10 -29.75 37.11 18.91
N ILE A 11 -30.25 36.31 17.95
CA ILE A 11 -30.54 36.74 16.58
C ILE A 11 -31.85 36.06 16.13
N ASP A 12 -32.89 36.87 16.00
CA ASP A 12 -34.07 36.61 15.17
C ASP A 12 -33.70 36.86 13.69
N THR A 13 -34.61 36.52 12.79
CA THR A 13 -34.76 36.95 11.38
C THR A 13 -34.58 35.83 10.35
N THR A 14 -35.75 35.29 10.00
CA THR A 14 -36.21 35.01 8.63
C THR A 14 -35.64 33.85 7.83
N GLN A 15 -36.61 33.12 7.27
CA GLN A 15 -36.56 32.30 6.06
C GLN A 15 -35.66 31.08 6.13
N LEU A 16 -36.27 29.91 5.96
CA LEU A 16 -35.76 28.86 5.06
C LEU A 16 -36.85 27.78 4.92
N ASN A 17 -37.84 28.08 4.08
CA ASN A 17 -38.57 27.05 3.35
C ASN A 17 -37.68 26.63 2.18
N MET A 18 -37.02 25.47 2.27
CA MET A 18 -36.30 24.90 1.12
C MET A 18 -36.58 23.40 1.05
N SER A 19 -37.50 23.07 0.15
CA SER A 19 -37.71 21.77 -0.44
C SER A 19 -36.41 21.25 -1.08
N VAL A 20 -35.84 20.17 -0.56
CA VAL A 20 -34.64 19.53 -1.14
C VAL A 20 -35.09 18.48 -2.16
N THR A 21 -35.56 18.97 -3.30
CA THR A 21 -35.63 18.22 -4.56
C THR A 21 -35.30 19.18 -5.70
N ASP A 22 -34.07 19.70 -5.76
CA ASP A 22 -33.57 20.33 -6.99
C ASP A 22 -32.02 20.35 -7.06
N PRO A 23 -31.36 19.78 -8.11
CA PRO A 23 -29.91 19.68 -8.24
C PRO A 23 -29.14 21.01 -8.41
N THR A 24 -29.84 22.12 -8.59
CA THR A 24 -29.30 23.46 -8.86
C THR A 24 -28.90 24.25 -7.61
N ALA A 25 -29.38 23.85 -6.43
CA ALA A 25 -29.03 24.48 -5.15
C ALA A 25 -27.57 24.22 -4.74
N TRP A 26 -27.03 23.03 -5.06
CA TRP A 26 -25.67 22.63 -4.71
C TRP A 26 -24.61 23.40 -5.52
N ALA A 27 -24.90 23.68 -6.81
CA ALA A 27 -24.03 24.46 -7.68
C ALA A 27 -23.89 25.92 -7.21
N THR A 28 -24.95 26.49 -6.62
CA THR A 28 -24.94 27.87 -6.10
C THR A 28 -24.18 27.97 -4.77
N ALA A 29 -24.21 26.91 -3.94
CA ALA A 29 -23.44 26.84 -2.70
C ALA A 29 -21.92 26.79 -2.94
N MET A 30 -21.47 26.16 -4.03
CA MET A 30 -20.04 26.07 -4.37
C MET A 30 -19.45 27.37 -4.93
N ASN A 31 -20.27 28.23 -5.53
CA ASN A 31 -19.82 29.50 -6.11
C ASN A 31 -19.49 30.55 -5.03
N ASN A 32 -20.18 30.52 -3.90
CA ASN A 32 -19.94 31.43 -2.77
C ASN A 32 -18.68 31.11 -1.95
N LEU A 33 -17.98 30.00 -2.23
CA LEU A 33 -16.74 29.57 -1.57
C LEU A 33 -15.46 29.91 -2.36
N GLY A 34 -15.57 30.69 -3.44
CA GLY A 34 -14.41 31.32 -4.08
C GLY A 34 -13.48 30.40 -4.87
N MET A 35 -13.99 29.29 -5.41
CA MET A 35 -13.21 28.38 -6.27
C MET A 35 -13.61 28.56 -7.74
N VAL A 36 -12.77 29.26 -8.50
CA VAL A 36 -12.96 29.55 -9.93
C VAL A 36 -12.46 28.38 -10.77
N PRO A 37 -13.25 27.81 -11.70
CA PRO A 37 -12.72 26.99 -12.77
C PRO A 37 -12.27 27.91 -13.92
N VAL A 38 -10.96 27.94 -14.17
CA VAL A 38 -10.36 28.56 -15.36
C VAL A 38 -10.80 27.76 -16.58
N GLY A 39 -11.57 28.38 -17.46
CA GLY A 39 -11.99 27.79 -18.72
C GLY A 39 -10.94 27.93 -19.82
N LEU A 40 -10.98 27.03 -20.81
CA LEU A 40 -10.56 27.35 -22.17
C LEU A 40 -11.36 26.51 -23.20
N ALA A 41 -12.21 27.23 -23.95
CA ALA A 41 -12.60 27.10 -25.35
C ALA A 41 -12.83 25.72 -26.02
N GLY A 42 -14.01 25.59 -26.66
CA GLY A 42 -14.17 24.74 -27.86
C GLY A 42 -15.58 24.16 -28.09
N GLN A 43 -16.31 24.75 -29.04
CA GLN A 43 -17.40 24.20 -29.87
C GLN A 43 -17.32 22.66 -30.13
N GLN A 44 -18.35 21.86 -30.42
CA GLN A 44 -19.77 22.02 -30.75
C GLN A 44 -20.39 20.59 -30.83
N LEU A 45 -21.70 20.50 -30.60
CA LEU A 45 -22.65 19.38 -30.76
C LEU A 45 -22.28 18.22 -31.72
N VAL A 46 -22.48 16.97 -31.30
CA VAL A 46 -23.44 15.99 -31.88
C VAL A 46 -23.59 14.73 -31.00
N THR A 47 -24.84 14.29 -30.85
CA THR A 47 -25.33 12.98 -30.42
C THR A 47 -25.05 11.91 -31.48
N ASP A 48 -24.62 10.69 -31.08
CA ASP A 48 -25.38 9.44 -31.27
C ASP A 48 -24.56 8.15 -31.05
N SER A 49 -25.20 7.22 -30.33
CA SER A 49 -25.33 5.77 -30.57
C SER A 49 -24.13 4.82 -30.78
N ILE A 50 -24.11 3.81 -29.89
CA ILE A 50 -24.06 2.35 -30.16
C ILE A 50 -23.01 1.87 -31.18
N CYS A 51 -21.95 1.19 -30.70
CA CYS A 51 -21.53 -0.11 -31.25
C CYS A 51 -20.38 -0.76 -30.44
N VAL A 52 -20.65 -1.96 -29.92
CA VAL A 52 -19.64 -2.99 -29.63
C VAL A 52 -19.54 -3.85 -30.89
N PRO A 53 -18.34 -4.16 -31.39
CA PRO A 53 -17.78 -5.52 -31.27
C PRO A 53 -16.26 -5.45 -30.98
N GLY A 54 -15.57 -6.41 -30.38
CA GLY A 54 -15.62 -7.86 -30.50
C GLY A 54 -14.16 -8.36 -30.45
N PHE A 55 -13.97 -9.52 -29.86
CA PHE A 55 -12.75 -10.30 -29.63
C PHE A 55 -11.89 -10.55 -30.90
N ASP A 56 -10.54 -10.55 -30.82
CA ASP A 56 -9.70 -11.77 -30.73
C ASP A 56 -8.18 -11.46 -30.57
N PRO A 57 -7.37 -12.31 -29.89
CA PRO A 57 -5.96 -12.14 -29.61
C PRO A 57 -5.07 -13.00 -30.53
N SER A 58 -4.11 -12.41 -31.23
CA SER A 58 -2.91 -13.15 -31.65
C SER A 58 -1.73 -12.26 -32.03
N LEU A 59 -0.58 -12.67 -31.48
CA LEU A 59 0.75 -12.61 -32.06
C LEU A 59 1.49 -11.26 -32.22
N SER A 60 2.44 -11.14 -31.28
CA SER A 60 3.85 -10.87 -31.54
C SER A 60 4.37 -9.44 -31.48
N MET A 61 5.50 -9.39 -30.76
CA MET A 61 6.74 -8.69 -31.02
C MET A 61 6.86 -7.19 -30.74
N MET A 62 7.80 -6.95 -29.82
CA MET A 62 8.84 -5.93 -29.86
C MET A 62 8.57 -4.59 -29.15
N THR A 63 9.36 -4.42 -28.07
CA THR A 63 10.19 -3.24 -27.77
C THR A 63 9.51 -1.91 -27.54
N GLY A 64 9.67 -1.37 -26.34
CA GLY A 64 9.45 0.06 -26.11
C GLY A 64 9.38 0.44 -24.65
N ILE A 65 10.49 0.26 -23.93
CA ILE A 65 10.70 0.93 -22.64
C ILE A 65 10.82 2.43 -22.96
N THR A 66 9.87 3.24 -22.50
CA THR A 66 10.04 4.69 -22.37
C THR A 66 9.94 5.07 -20.89
N PRO A 67 10.89 5.85 -20.34
CA PRO A 67 10.91 6.19 -18.93
C PRO A 67 9.91 7.32 -18.63
N ILE A 68 9.04 7.11 -17.64
CA ILE A 68 8.16 8.15 -17.10
C ILE A 68 8.97 8.95 -16.07
N ASN A 69 9.23 10.21 -16.41
CA ASN A 69 9.81 11.21 -15.50
C ASN A 69 8.68 11.83 -14.65
N PRO A 70 8.73 11.79 -13.31
CA PRO A 70 7.72 12.43 -12.48
C PRO A 70 8.11 13.89 -12.20
N MET A 71 7.35 14.85 -12.74
CA MET A 71 7.44 16.24 -12.30
C MET A 71 6.37 16.50 -11.22
N ILE A 72 6.82 16.68 -9.98
CA ILE A 72 6.06 17.32 -8.89
C ILE A 72 6.79 18.63 -8.57
N PRO A 73 6.16 19.81 -8.71
CA PRO A 73 6.75 21.07 -8.28
C PRO A 73 6.30 21.41 -6.85
N GLY A 74 7.26 21.58 -5.94
CA GLY A 74 7.02 22.29 -4.69
C GLY A 74 7.28 21.50 -3.41
N MET A 75 8.56 21.34 -3.05
CA MET A 75 9.02 21.39 -1.66
C MET A 75 10.48 21.83 -1.69
N GLY A 76 10.76 22.98 -1.09
CA GLY A 76 12.12 23.54 -1.00
C GLY A 76 13.01 22.64 -0.16
N LEU A 77 13.75 21.75 -0.82
CA LEU A 77 14.89 21.06 -0.25
C LEU A 77 16.11 21.95 -0.53
N VAL A 78 16.67 22.49 0.55
CA VAL A 78 18.02 23.07 0.54
C VAL A 78 18.94 22.04 -0.12
N PRO A 79 19.74 22.39 -1.15
CA PRO A 79 20.66 21.45 -1.74
C PRO A 79 21.59 20.96 -0.62
N PRO A 80 21.85 19.64 -0.52
CA PRO A 80 22.82 19.15 0.44
C PRO A 80 24.14 19.89 0.19
N PRO A 81 24.85 20.32 1.25
CA PRO A 81 26.15 20.95 1.06
C PRO A 81 27.02 20.02 0.19
N PRO A 82 27.83 20.58 -0.73
CA PRO A 82 28.77 19.77 -1.49
C PRO A 82 29.60 18.94 -0.49
N PRO A 83 29.88 17.66 -0.77
CA PRO A 83 30.72 16.88 0.11
C PRO A 83 32.03 17.66 0.24
N THR A 84 32.29 18.18 1.43
CA THR A 84 33.63 18.58 1.80
C THR A 84 34.47 17.33 1.60
N ASP A 85 35.31 17.32 0.56
CA ASP A 85 36.44 16.40 0.43
C ASP A 85 37.38 16.68 1.61
N VAL A 86 36.98 16.22 2.79
CA VAL A 86 37.88 16.08 3.92
C VAL A 86 38.88 15.04 3.46
N PRO A 87 40.18 15.37 3.32
CA PRO A 87 41.17 14.38 2.96
C PRO A 87 41.11 13.29 4.03
N VAL A 88 40.65 12.12 3.61
CA VAL A 88 40.54 10.95 4.47
C VAL A 88 41.97 10.50 4.80
N VAL A 89 42.49 11.00 5.91
CA VAL A 89 43.82 10.62 6.42
C VAL A 89 43.70 9.19 6.93
N LYS A 90 44.12 8.23 6.10
CA LYS A 90 44.27 6.83 6.49
C LYS A 90 45.38 6.73 7.55
N GLU A 91 45.07 6.19 8.73
CA GLU A 91 46.04 6.01 9.82
C GLU A 91 46.84 4.71 9.66
N ILE A 92 47.98 4.61 10.33
CA ILE A 92 48.79 3.37 10.40
C ILE A 92 48.06 2.38 11.32
N ILE A 93 47.77 1.19 10.80
CA ILE A 93 47.09 0.13 11.55
C ILE A 93 48.14 -0.87 12.03
N HIS A 94 48.23 -1.06 13.34
CA HIS A 94 49.15 -2.01 13.97
C HIS A 94 48.39 -3.28 14.37
N CYS A 95 48.81 -4.42 13.82
CA CYS A 95 48.35 -5.75 14.21
C CYS A 95 49.48 -6.48 14.95
N LYS A 96 49.18 -7.60 15.60
CA LYS A 96 50.15 -8.41 16.37
C LYS A 96 51.25 -8.96 15.46
N SER A 97 50.89 -9.42 14.26
CA SER A 97 51.84 -10.03 13.32
C SER A 97 52.20 -9.17 12.10
N CYS A 98 51.56 -8.01 11.91
CA CYS A 98 51.87 -7.13 10.78
C CYS A 98 51.51 -5.66 11.06
N THR A 99 52.02 -4.74 10.23
CA THR A 99 51.65 -3.31 10.27
C THR A 99 51.23 -2.86 8.88
N LEU A 100 50.09 -2.17 8.79
CA LEU A 100 49.57 -1.58 7.56
C LEU A 100 49.88 -0.09 7.52
N PHE A 101 50.66 0.32 6.53
CA PHE A 101 50.97 1.73 6.28
C PHE A 101 49.99 2.31 5.25
N PRO A 102 49.45 3.52 5.50
CA PRO A 102 48.48 4.13 4.60
C PRO A 102 49.11 4.48 3.25
N PRO A 103 48.32 4.46 2.15
CA PRO A 103 48.79 4.95 0.86
C PRO A 103 49.10 6.44 0.91
N ASN A 104 49.98 6.90 0.04
CA ASN A 104 50.26 8.33 -0.11
C ASN A 104 48.95 9.06 -0.53
N PRO A 105 48.49 10.07 0.23
CA PRO A 105 47.23 10.77 -0.05
C PRO A 105 47.23 11.52 -1.39
N ASN A 106 48.40 11.75 -2.00
CA ASN A 106 48.53 12.39 -3.31
C ASN A 106 48.28 11.46 -4.50
N LEU A 107 48.09 10.15 -4.27
CA LEU A 107 47.78 9.20 -5.32
C LEU A 107 46.27 9.08 -5.50
N PRO A 108 45.79 8.89 -6.75
CA PRO A 108 44.37 8.65 -6.99
C PRO A 108 43.89 7.42 -6.21
N PRO A 109 42.65 7.43 -5.69
CA PRO A 109 42.09 6.28 -4.99
C PRO A 109 42.14 5.05 -5.89
N PRO A 110 42.43 3.86 -5.33
CA PRO A 110 42.49 2.64 -6.13
C PRO A 110 41.15 2.39 -6.81
N SER A 111 41.17 2.02 -8.09
CA SER A 111 39.95 1.69 -8.82
C SER A 111 39.28 0.48 -8.20
N THR A 112 38.02 0.63 -7.80
CA THR A 112 37.14 -0.46 -7.37
C THR A 112 36.18 -0.81 -8.49
N ARG A 113 35.79 -2.08 -8.58
CA ARG A 113 34.70 -2.53 -9.46
C ARG A 113 33.35 -2.05 -8.95
N GLU A 114 32.33 -2.17 -9.81
CA GLU A 114 30.95 -2.03 -9.38
C GLU A 114 30.59 -3.16 -8.41
N ARG A 115 29.92 -2.82 -7.29
CA ARG A 115 29.52 -3.76 -6.26
C ARG A 115 28.46 -4.72 -6.81
N PRO A 116 28.71 -6.05 -6.85
CA PRO A 116 27.71 -7.03 -7.24
C PRO A 116 26.53 -7.08 -6.24
N PRO A 117 25.32 -7.46 -6.68
CA PRO A 117 24.17 -7.64 -5.78
C PRO A 117 24.44 -8.69 -4.70
N GLY A 118 24.19 -8.34 -3.44
CA GLY A 118 24.40 -9.24 -2.29
C GLY A 118 25.87 -9.54 -1.99
N CYS A 119 26.81 -8.74 -2.51
CA CYS A 119 28.24 -8.94 -2.31
C CYS A 119 28.61 -8.93 -0.82
N LYS A 120 29.01 -10.10 -0.31
CA LYS A 120 29.58 -10.30 1.04
C LYS A 120 31.04 -10.71 0.98
N THR A 121 31.55 -11.01 -0.21
CA THR A 121 32.91 -11.46 -0.46
C THR A 121 33.77 -10.35 -1.05
N VAL A 122 34.95 -10.13 -0.47
CA VAL A 122 35.99 -9.26 -1.04
C VAL A 122 37.09 -10.09 -1.70
N PHE A 123 37.67 -9.53 -2.75
CA PHE A 123 38.93 -9.96 -3.32
C PHE A 123 40.04 -9.14 -2.68
N VAL A 124 41.07 -9.81 -2.17
CA VAL A 124 42.27 -9.17 -1.62
C VAL A 124 43.48 -9.64 -2.43
N GLY A 125 44.07 -8.74 -3.19
CA GLY A 125 45.31 -8.96 -3.94
C GLY A 125 46.51 -8.25 -3.33
N GLY A 126 47.70 -8.61 -3.81
CA GLY A 126 48.96 -7.95 -3.42
C GLY A 126 49.42 -8.29 -2.00
N LEU A 127 49.01 -9.47 -1.51
CA LEU A 127 49.50 -10.03 -0.25
C LEU A 127 50.99 -10.39 -0.37
N PRO A 128 51.79 -10.23 0.70
CA PRO A 128 53.14 -10.75 0.76
C PRO A 128 53.14 -12.28 0.62
N GLU A 129 54.20 -12.83 0.05
CA GLU A 129 54.35 -14.26 -0.23
C GLU A 129 54.25 -15.08 1.07
N ASN A 130 54.84 -14.55 2.15
CA ASN A 130 54.88 -15.17 3.47
C ASN A 130 53.64 -14.88 4.34
N ALA A 131 52.62 -14.18 3.83
CA ALA A 131 51.42 -13.89 4.62
C ALA A 131 50.59 -15.15 4.83
N THR A 132 50.49 -15.65 6.05
CA THR A 132 49.68 -16.83 6.38
C THR A 132 48.19 -16.47 6.48
N GLU A 133 47.31 -17.47 6.50
CA GLU A 133 45.86 -17.25 6.62
C GLU A 133 45.50 -16.57 7.94
N GLU A 134 46.22 -16.89 9.01
CA GLU A 134 46.02 -16.33 10.36
C GLU A 134 46.31 -14.83 10.39
N ILE A 135 47.34 -14.37 9.68
CA ILE A 135 47.68 -12.94 9.57
C ILE A 135 46.61 -12.19 8.78
N ILE A 136 46.11 -12.80 7.70
CA ILE A 136 45.03 -12.23 6.90
C ILE A 136 43.75 -12.13 7.75
N GLN A 137 43.41 -13.20 8.47
CA GLN A 137 42.28 -13.21 9.39
C GLN A 137 42.41 -12.09 10.41
N GLU A 138 43.56 -11.96 11.09
CA GLU A 138 43.78 -10.94 12.12
C GLU A 138 43.53 -9.51 11.60
N VAL A 139 43.99 -9.22 10.38
CA VAL A 139 43.81 -7.89 9.76
C VAL A 139 42.34 -7.63 9.42
N PHE A 140 41.69 -8.60 8.76
CA PHE A 140 40.34 -8.40 8.22
C PHE A 140 39.23 -8.64 9.25
N GLU A 141 39.51 -9.32 10.36
CA GLU A 141 38.59 -9.51 11.48
C GLU A 141 38.27 -8.18 12.18
N GLN A 142 39.19 -7.20 12.15
CA GLN A 142 38.92 -5.83 12.60
C GLN A 142 37.86 -5.13 11.76
N CYS A 143 37.65 -5.55 10.51
CA CYS A 143 36.65 -4.99 9.62
C CYS A 143 35.25 -5.60 9.87
N GLY A 144 35.19 -6.86 10.31
CA GLY A 144 33.94 -7.55 10.62
C GLY A 144 34.11 -9.06 10.73
N ASP A 145 32.99 -9.73 11.03
CA ASP A 145 32.96 -11.18 11.24
C ASP A 145 33.19 -11.94 9.93
N ILE A 146 34.30 -12.69 9.89
CA ILE A 146 34.69 -13.49 8.73
C ILE A 146 34.00 -14.84 8.78
N THR A 147 33.29 -15.20 7.72
CA THR A 147 32.64 -16.51 7.57
C THR A 147 33.56 -17.53 6.88
N ALA A 148 34.35 -17.10 5.90
CA ALA A 148 35.28 -17.98 5.20
C ALA A 148 36.43 -17.20 4.56
N ILE A 149 37.64 -17.78 4.59
CA ILE A 149 38.81 -17.28 3.86
C ILE A 149 39.22 -18.34 2.84
N ARG A 150 39.48 -17.92 1.61
CA ARG A 150 39.99 -18.78 0.53
C ARG A 150 41.25 -18.17 -0.06
N LYS A 151 42.41 -18.58 0.44
CA LYS A 151 43.73 -18.15 -0.07
C LYS A 151 44.09 -18.91 -1.34
N SER A 152 44.60 -18.18 -2.34
CA SER A 152 45.12 -18.73 -3.59
C SER A 152 46.65 -18.75 -3.61
N LYS A 153 47.22 -19.58 -4.48
CA LYS A 153 48.68 -19.69 -4.70
C LYS A 153 49.29 -18.44 -5.35
N LYS A 154 48.47 -17.54 -5.92
CA LYS A 154 48.92 -16.33 -6.63
C LYS A 154 48.83 -15.06 -5.77
N ASN A 155 49.17 -15.15 -4.48
CA ASN A 155 49.20 -14.00 -3.55
C ASN A 155 47.91 -13.17 -3.51
N PHE A 156 46.76 -13.85 -3.66
CA PHE A 156 45.44 -13.25 -3.47
C PHE A 156 44.59 -14.16 -2.61
N CYS A 157 43.60 -13.59 -1.92
CA CYS A 157 42.58 -14.34 -1.20
C CYS A 157 41.18 -13.78 -1.48
N HIS A 158 40.17 -14.60 -1.23
CA HIS A 158 38.80 -14.16 -1.13
C HIS A 158 38.36 -14.29 0.32
N ILE A 159 37.77 -13.24 0.87
CA ILE A 159 37.27 -13.22 2.26
C ILE A 159 35.78 -12.97 2.20
N ARG A 160 35.00 -13.90 2.74
CA ARG A 160 33.55 -13.77 2.86
C ARG A 160 33.20 -13.32 4.27
N PHE A 161 32.49 -12.21 4.39
CA PHE A 161 31.96 -11.68 5.64
C PHE A 161 30.54 -12.20 5.92
N ALA A 162 30.11 -12.08 7.18
CA ALA A 162 28.74 -12.41 7.58
C ALA A 162 27.72 -11.45 6.92
N GLU A 163 28.06 -10.17 6.84
CA GLU A 163 27.16 -9.10 6.41
C GLU A 163 27.72 -8.22 5.29
N GLU A 164 26.83 -7.63 4.49
CA GLU A 164 27.18 -6.83 3.30
C GLU A 164 27.92 -5.53 3.66
N PHE A 165 27.57 -4.89 4.78
CA PHE A 165 28.19 -3.61 5.19
C PHE A 165 29.64 -3.78 5.71
N MET A 166 30.05 -4.99 6.11
CA MET A 166 31.42 -5.27 6.55
C MET A 166 32.41 -5.18 5.38
N VAL A 167 31.93 -5.46 4.16
CA VAL A 167 32.70 -5.35 2.91
C VAL A 167 33.19 -3.92 2.70
N ASP A 168 32.39 -2.89 3.02
CA ASP A 168 32.79 -1.49 2.84
C ASP A 168 34.02 -1.12 3.68
N LYS A 169 34.09 -1.63 4.92
CA LYS A 169 35.25 -1.46 5.80
C LYS A 169 36.49 -2.16 5.24
N ALA A 170 36.34 -3.34 4.66
CA ALA A 170 37.45 -4.05 4.04
C ALA A 170 37.95 -3.32 2.77
N ILE A 171 37.05 -2.76 1.95
CA ILE A 171 37.41 -1.95 0.77
C ILE A 171 38.24 -0.72 1.18
N TYR A 172 37.98 -0.15 2.36
CA TYR A 172 38.78 0.96 2.89
C TYR A 172 40.27 0.60 3.08
N LEU A 173 40.60 -0.67 3.34
CA LEU A 173 41.98 -1.14 3.44
C LEU A 173 42.70 -1.23 2.08
N SER A 174 41.99 -1.02 0.97
CA SER A 174 42.60 -0.98 -0.36
C SER A 174 43.64 0.15 -0.46
N GLY A 175 44.82 -0.19 -0.97
CA GLY A 175 45.97 0.71 -1.12
C GLY A 175 46.96 0.71 0.05
N TYR A 176 46.61 0.12 1.20
CA TYR A 176 47.55 0.00 2.32
C TYR A 176 48.75 -0.88 1.97
N ARG A 177 49.93 -0.54 2.50
CA ARG A 177 51.13 -1.36 2.39
C ARG A 177 51.28 -2.22 3.64
N MET A 178 51.16 -3.52 3.48
CA MET A 178 51.35 -4.49 4.56
C MET A 178 52.83 -4.85 4.71
N ARG A 179 53.29 -4.93 5.96
CA ARG A 179 54.63 -5.41 6.34
C ARG A 179 54.50 -6.45 7.46
N LEU A 180 55.09 -7.63 7.26
CA LEU A 180 55.05 -8.73 8.23
C LEU A 180 56.20 -8.60 9.25
N GLY A 181 55.86 -8.58 10.54
CA GLY A 181 56.82 -8.43 11.64
C GLY A 181 57.82 -7.27 11.46
N SER A 182 59.08 -7.49 11.85
CA SER A 182 60.17 -6.51 11.71
C SER A 182 60.98 -6.66 10.41
N SER A 183 60.68 -7.68 9.58
CA SER A 183 61.45 -7.95 8.36
C SER A 183 61.37 -6.77 7.37
N THR A 184 62.47 -6.48 6.69
CA THR A 184 62.54 -5.48 5.60
C THR A 184 62.56 -6.13 4.23
N ASP A 185 62.44 -7.46 4.16
CA ASP A 185 62.53 -8.19 2.91
C ASP A 185 61.34 -7.91 1.99
N LYS A 186 61.61 -7.93 0.69
CA LYS A 186 60.59 -7.72 -0.36
C LYS A 186 59.48 -8.78 -0.31
N LYS A 187 59.76 -9.97 0.23
CA LYS A 187 58.79 -11.08 0.36
C LYS A 187 57.81 -10.89 1.52
N ASP A 188 58.19 -10.07 2.49
CA ASP A 188 57.43 -9.77 3.71
C ASP A 188 56.67 -8.43 3.60
N SER A 189 56.73 -7.77 2.44
CA SER A 189 56.00 -6.54 2.17
C SER A 189 55.16 -6.66 0.90
N GLY A 190 53.90 -6.24 0.99
CA GLY A 190 52.95 -6.23 -0.13
C GLY A 190 52.07 -4.98 -0.12
N ARG A 191 51.51 -4.60 -1.27
CA ARG A 191 50.53 -3.51 -1.37
C ARG A 191 49.14 -4.13 -1.54
N LEU A 192 48.31 -3.99 -0.52
CA LEU A 192 46.97 -4.54 -0.50
C LEU A 192 46.11 -3.85 -1.57
N HIS A 193 45.40 -4.66 -2.33
CA HIS A 193 44.33 -4.23 -3.20
C HIS A 193 43.08 -5.00 -2.81
N VAL A 194 42.13 -4.30 -2.16
CA VAL A 194 40.85 -4.87 -1.80
C VAL A 194 39.81 -4.35 -2.79
N ASP A 195 39.03 -5.27 -3.36
CA ASP A 195 37.98 -4.97 -4.33
C ASP A 195 36.78 -5.92 -4.12
N PHE A 196 35.63 -5.59 -4.71
CA PHE A 196 34.46 -6.45 -4.64
C PHE A 196 34.70 -7.76 -5.41
N ALA A 197 34.32 -8.88 -4.81
CA ALA A 197 34.38 -10.18 -5.48
C ALA A 197 32.99 -10.60 -5.95
N GLN A 198 32.94 -11.13 -7.17
CA GLN A 198 31.73 -11.79 -7.67
C GLN A 198 31.73 -13.25 -7.21
N ALA A 199 31.20 -13.49 -6.01
CA ALA A 199 31.03 -14.84 -5.49
C ALA A 199 29.68 -15.44 -5.91
N ARG A 200 29.71 -16.71 -6.34
CA ARG A 200 28.50 -17.43 -6.76
C ARG A 200 27.51 -17.62 -5.61
N ASP A 201 28.02 -17.91 -4.42
CA ASP A 201 27.19 -18.17 -3.23
C ASP A 201 26.45 -16.88 -2.81
N ASP A 202 27.15 -15.74 -2.81
CA ASP A 202 26.57 -14.42 -2.52
C ASP A 202 25.43 -14.08 -3.49
N PHE A 203 25.67 -14.27 -4.79
CA PHE A 203 24.65 -14.03 -5.82
C PHE A 203 23.43 -14.95 -5.63
N TYR A 204 23.65 -16.23 -5.34
CA TYR A 204 22.57 -17.20 -5.13
C TYR A 204 21.72 -16.84 -3.89
N GLU A 205 22.35 -16.43 -2.79
CA GLU A 205 21.65 -15.99 -1.58
C GLU A 205 20.80 -14.75 -1.86
N TRP A 206 21.35 -13.78 -2.60
CA TRP A 206 20.62 -12.60 -3.01
C TRP A 206 19.40 -12.94 -3.89
N GLU A 207 19.56 -13.79 -4.90
CA GLU A 207 18.44 -14.22 -5.75
C GLU A 207 17.35 -14.95 -4.94
N CYS A 208 17.75 -15.79 -3.98
CA CYS A 208 16.80 -16.47 -3.08
C CYS A 208 16.01 -15.46 -2.25
N LYS A 209 16.69 -14.44 -1.68
CA LYS A 209 16.06 -13.36 -0.92
C LYS A 209 15.10 -12.55 -1.79
N GLN A 210 15.46 -12.20 -3.02
CA GLN A 210 14.57 -11.52 -3.97
C GLN A 210 13.32 -12.34 -4.29
N ARG A 211 13.48 -13.64 -4.54
CA ARG A 211 12.35 -14.54 -4.79
C ARG A 211 11.44 -14.70 -3.56
N MET A 212 11.98 -14.64 -2.35
CA MET A 212 11.20 -14.67 -1.11
C MET A 212 10.38 -13.39 -0.97
N LEU A 213 10.99 -12.22 -1.11
CA LEU A 213 10.31 -10.92 -1.03
C LEU A 213 9.18 -10.82 -2.08
N ALA A 214 9.43 -11.24 -3.32
CA ALA A 214 8.42 -11.24 -4.36
C ALA A 214 7.22 -12.17 -4.05
N ARG A 215 7.44 -13.29 -3.35
CA ARG A 215 6.34 -14.18 -2.90
C ARG A 215 5.55 -13.52 -1.78
N GLU A 216 6.24 -12.92 -0.83
CA GLU A 216 5.61 -12.23 0.30
C GLU A 216 4.77 -11.05 -0.16
N GLU A 217 5.27 -10.25 -1.11
CA GLU A 217 4.53 -9.15 -1.72
C GLU A 217 3.25 -9.64 -2.42
N ARG A 218 3.34 -10.71 -3.22
CA ARG A 218 2.15 -11.31 -3.84
C ARG A 218 1.16 -11.83 -2.79
N HIS A 219 1.65 -12.44 -1.73
CA HIS A 219 0.81 -12.92 -0.64
C HIS A 219 0.11 -11.74 0.07
N ARG A 220 0.84 -10.67 0.36
CA ARG A 220 0.32 -9.44 0.97
C ARG A 220 -0.76 -8.80 0.09
N ARG A 221 -0.49 -8.68 -1.22
CA ARG A 221 -1.46 -8.15 -2.19
C ARG A 221 -2.73 -9.00 -2.26
N LYS A 222 -2.58 -10.33 -2.30
CA LYS A 222 -3.72 -11.25 -2.31
C LYS A 222 -4.56 -11.14 -1.04
N MET A 223 -3.93 -11.06 0.13
CA MET A 223 -4.63 -10.91 1.40
C MET A 223 -5.41 -9.59 1.46
N GLU A 224 -4.86 -8.50 0.93
CA GLU A 224 -5.54 -7.22 0.86
C GLU A 224 -6.69 -7.22 -0.16
N GLU A 225 -6.51 -7.83 -1.32
CA GLU A 225 -7.55 -8.04 -2.32
C GLU A 225 -8.70 -8.89 -1.78
N ASP A 226 -8.37 -10.01 -1.10
CA ASP A 226 -9.36 -10.88 -0.48
C ASP A 226 -10.08 -10.18 0.68
N ARG A 227 -9.41 -9.26 1.42
CA ARG A 227 -10.05 -8.43 2.47
C ARG A 227 -11.05 -7.43 1.88
N LEU A 228 -10.76 -6.88 0.70
CA LEU A 228 -11.63 -5.91 0.02
C LEU A 228 -12.76 -6.58 -0.78
N ARG A 229 -12.67 -7.89 -1.03
CA ARG A 229 -13.73 -8.61 -1.72
C ARG A 229 -15.01 -8.55 -0.87
N PRO A 230 -16.14 -8.11 -1.43
CA PRO A 230 -17.41 -8.15 -0.70
C PRO A 230 -17.73 -9.59 -0.29
N PRO A 231 -18.34 -9.80 0.90
CA PRO A 231 -18.73 -11.12 1.34
C PRO A 231 -19.65 -11.74 0.28
N SER A 232 -19.42 -13.02 -0.04
CA SER A 232 -20.30 -13.76 -0.93
C SER A 232 -21.75 -13.60 -0.46
N PRO A 233 -22.70 -13.34 -1.36
CA PRO A 233 -24.10 -13.23 -0.98
C PRO A 233 -24.54 -14.45 -0.17
N PRO A 234 -25.32 -14.27 0.90
CA PRO A 234 -25.78 -15.39 1.72
C PRO A 234 -26.51 -16.41 0.83
N ALA A 235 -26.26 -17.70 1.09
CA ALA A 235 -26.88 -18.75 0.32
C ALA A 235 -28.40 -18.68 0.48
N ILE A 236 -29.11 -18.42 -0.61
CA ILE A 236 -30.56 -18.38 -0.60
C ILE A 236 -31.06 -19.82 -0.61
N MET A 237 -31.78 -20.20 0.46
CA MET A 237 -32.38 -21.51 0.64
C MET A 237 -33.10 -21.99 -0.63
N HIS A 238 -33.01 -23.28 -0.94
CA HIS A 238 -33.74 -23.86 -2.06
C HIS A 238 -35.20 -24.11 -1.69
N TYR A 239 -36.08 -24.14 -2.69
CA TYR A 239 -37.47 -24.45 -2.46
C TYR A 239 -37.62 -25.89 -1.92
N SER A 240 -38.33 -26.01 -0.82
CA SER A 240 -38.92 -27.26 -0.36
C SER A 240 -40.27 -26.94 0.27
N GLU A 241 -41.15 -27.93 0.35
CA GLU A 241 -42.47 -27.73 0.98
C GLU A 241 -42.36 -27.30 2.45
N HIS A 242 -41.35 -27.82 3.17
CA HIS A 242 -41.08 -27.42 4.55
C HIS A 242 -40.60 -25.96 4.65
N GLU A 243 -39.62 -25.58 3.84
CA GLU A 243 -39.11 -24.20 3.82
C GLU A 243 -40.18 -23.21 3.36
N ALA A 244 -41.06 -23.61 2.43
CA ALA A 244 -42.16 -22.77 1.97
C ALA A 244 -43.19 -22.50 3.08
N ALA A 245 -43.50 -23.50 3.92
CA ALA A 245 -44.35 -23.31 5.08
C ALA A 245 -43.72 -22.35 6.11
N LEU A 246 -42.41 -22.50 6.38
CA LEU A 246 -41.69 -21.59 7.27
C LEU A 246 -41.63 -20.16 6.70
N LEU A 247 -41.41 -20.02 5.39
CA LEU A 247 -41.38 -18.73 4.71
C LEU A 247 -42.74 -18.04 4.75
N ALA A 248 -43.84 -18.79 4.60
CA ALA A 248 -45.20 -18.26 4.69
C ALA A 248 -45.50 -17.66 6.07
N GLU A 249 -45.01 -18.26 7.16
CA GLU A 249 -45.13 -17.67 8.50
C GLU A 249 -44.22 -16.44 8.66
N LYS A 250 -42.99 -16.48 8.13
CA LYS A 250 -42.08 -15.32 8.16
C LYS A 250 -42.64 -14.10 7.41
N LEU A 251 -43.41 -14.30 6.33
CA LEU A 251 -44.06 -13.23 5.57
C LEU A 251 -45.17 -12.49 6.35
N LYS A 252 -45.61 -13.03 7.49
CA LYS A 252 -46.57 -12.38 8.39
C LYS A 252 -45.90 -11.56 9.49
N ASP A 253 -44.60 -11.75 9.71
CA ASP A 253 -43.83 -11.09 10.76
C ASP A 253 -43.12 -9.84 10.19
N ASP A 254 -43.52 -8.66 10.68
CA ASP A 254 -43.00 -7.36 10.24
C ASP A 254 -41.49 -7.26 10.38
N SER A 255 -40.92 -7.86 11.43
CA SER A 255 -39.48 -7.82 11.68
C SER A 255 -38.67 -8.66 10.70
N LYS A 256 -39.30 -9.64 10.03
CA LYS A 256 -38.66 -10.59 9.10
C LYS A 256 -39.13 -10.45 7.67
N PHE A 257 -40.10 -9.58 7.41
CA PHE A 257 -40.73 -9.42 6.10
C PHE A 257 -39.72 -9.15 4.98
N SER A 258 -38.76 -8.25 5.20
CA SER A 258 -37.76 -7.87 4.18
C SER A 258 -36.85 -9.02 3.75
N GLU A 259 -36.47 -9.89 4.68
CA GLU A 259 -35.68 -11.10 4.36
C GLU A 259 -36.57 -12.12 3.64
N ALA A 260 -37.78 -12.35 4.16
CA ALA A 260 -38.71 -13.33 3.63
C ALA A 260 -39.18 -13.01 2.20
N ILE A 261 -39.47 -11.74 1.89
CA ILE A 261 -39.87 -11.33 0.54
C ILE A 261 -38.73 -11.48 -0.47
N THR A 262 -37.48 -11.26 -0.06
CA THR A 262 -36.30 -11.46 -0.90
C THR A 262 -36.14 -12.93 -1.29
N VAL A 263 -36.35 -13.85 -0.35
CA VAL A 263 -36.35 -15.30 -0.63
C VAL A 263 -37.51 -15.69 -1.56
N LEU A 264 -38.72 -15.18 -1.31
CA LEU A 264 -39.89 -15.46 -2.17
C LEU A 264 -39.65 -15.00 -3.62
N LEU A 265 -39.14 -13.79 -3.81
CA LEU A 265 -38.79 -13.26 -5.13
C LEU A 265 -37.74 -14.14 -5.82
N THR A 266 -36.70 -14.53 -5.09
CA THR A 266 -35.64 -15.39 -5.63
C THR A 266 -36.20 -16.74 -6.08
N TRP A 267 -37.10 -17.36 -5.32
CA TRP A 267 -37.73 -18.64 -5.72
C TRP A 267 -38.58 -18.49 -6.99
N ILE A 268 -39.26 -17.35 -7.14
CA ILE A 268 -40.04 -17.04 -8.35
C ILE A 268 -39.10 -16.83 -9.55
N GLU A 269 -38.03 -16.05 -9.40
CA GLU A 269 -37.03 -15.77 -10.45
C GLU A 269 -36.28 -17.03 -10.90
N ARG A 270 -36.01 -17.96 -9.97
CA ARG A 270 -35.40 -19.27 -10.26
C ARG A 270 -36.33 -20.25 -10.96
N GLY A 271 -37.64 -19.96 -11.02
CA GLY A 271 -38.63 -20.84 -11.64
C GLY A 271 -39.02 -22.04 -10.77
N GLU A 272 -38.91 -21.93 -9.43
CA GLU A 272 -39.34 -22.98 -8.50
C GLU A 272 -40.88 -23.16 -8.47
N VAL A 273 -41.62 -22.23 -9.08
CA VAL A 273 -43.08 -22.27 -9.21
C VAL A 273 -43.49 -23.25 -10.30
N ASN A 274 -44.22 -24.30 -9.90
CA ASN A 274 -44.74 -25.32 -10.81
C ASN A 274 -46.24 -25.56 -10.56
N ARG A 275 -46.89 -26.40 -11.38
CA ARG A 275 -48.33 -26.67 -11.25
C ARG A 275 -48.76 -27.20 -9.88
N ARG A 276 -47.87 -27.89 -9.15
CA ARG A 276 -48.15 -28.45 -7.82
C ARG A 276 -47.94 -27.42 -6.71
N SER A 277 -46.94 -26.54 -6.84
CA SER A 277 -46.62 -25.50 -5.84
C SER A 277 -47.33 -24.16 -6.05
N ALA A 278 -47.94 -23.93 -7.22
CA ALA A 278 -48.56 -22.65 -7.59
C ALA A 278 -49.54 -22.09 -6.54
N ASN A 279 -50.36 -22.94 -5.91
CA ASN A 279 -51.30 -22.51 -4.88
C ASN A 279 -50.60 -22.01 -3.61
N GLN A 280 -49.46 -22.62 -3.23
CA GLN A 280 -48.67 -22.21 -2.07
C GLN A 280 -48.00 -20.87 -2.34
N PHE A 281 -47.40 -20.70 -3.53
CA PHE A 281 -46.82 -19.41 -3.95
C PHE A 281 -47.86 -18.31 -4.06
N TYR A 282 -49.03 -18.59 -4.62
CA TYR A 282 -50.14 -17.64 -4.68
C TYR A 282 -50.56 -17.17 -3.28
N SER A 283 -50.68 -18.10 -2.33
CA SER A 283 -51.00 -17.78 -0.94
C SER A 283 -49.91 -16.91 -0.28
N MET A 284 -48.63 -17.21 -0.52
CA MET A 284 -47.51 -16.38 -0.03
C MET A 284 -47.53 -14.97 -0.62
N VAL A 285 -47.76 -14.83 -1.93
CA VAL A 285 -47.91 -13.53 -2.60
C VAL A 285 -49.12 -12.76 -2.08
N GLN A 286 -50.23 -13.44 -1.78
CA GLN A 286 -51.39 -12.81 -1.15
C GLN A 286 -51.06 -12.30 0.25
N SER A 287 -50.34 -13.09 1.06
CA SER A 287 -49.87 -12.67 2.39
C SER A 287 -48.99 -11.42 2.30
N ALA A 288 -48.05 -11.39 1.35
CA ALA A 288 -47.19 -10.24 1.12
C ALA A 288 -47.97 -8.99 0.70
N ASN A 289 -48.96 -9.13 -0.19
CA ASN A 289 -49.80 -7.99 -0.60
C ASN A 289 -50.69 -7.47 0.53
N SER A 290 -51.20 -8.36 1.39
CA SER A 290 -51.97 -7.95 2.58
C SER A 290 -51.10 -7.19 3.57
N HIS A 291 -49.84 -7.60 3.75
CA HIS A 291 -48.85 -6.88 4.55
C HIS A 291 -48.60 -5.47 4.01
N VAL A 292 -48.33 -5.35 2.70
CA VAL A 292 -48.14 -4.04 2.04
C VAL A 292 -49.37 -3.15 2.19
N ARG A 293 -50.59 -3.69 1.99
CA ARG A 293 -51.84 -2.93 2.16
C ARG A 293 -52.00 -2.40 3.59
N ARG A 294 -51.71 -3.24 4.59
CA ARG A 294 -51.75 -2.83 5.99
C ARG A 294 -50.77 -1.68 6.26
N LEU A 295 -49.52 -1.81 5.83
CA LEU A 295 -48.51 -0.76 6.01
C LEU A 295 -48.89 0.55 5.30
N MET A 296 -49.49 0.49 4.11
CA MET A 296 -49.97 1.67 3.41
C MET A 296 -51.09 2.39 4.17
N ASN A 297 -51.99 1.63 4.80
CA ASN A 297 -53.06 2.19 5.63
C ASN A 297 -52.52 2.79 6.94
N GLU A 298 -51.59 2.11 7.61
CA GLU A 298 -50.92 2.62 8.81
C GLU A 298 -50.14 3.91 8.51
N LYS A 299 -49.42 3.93 7.38
CA LYS A 299 -48.75 5.15 6.90
C LYS A 299 -49.75 6.30 6.71
N ALA A 300 -50.87 6.05 6.03
CA ALA A 300 -51.89 7.08 5.81
C ALA A 300 -52.50 7.59 7.12
N ALA A 301 -52.71 6.70 8.10
CA ALA A 301 -53.21 7.08 9.43
C ALA A 301 -52.22 7.99 10.18
N HIS A 302 -50.93 7.62 10.22
CA HIS A 302 -49.90 8.45 10.85
C HIS A 302 -49.68 9.79 10.14
N GLU A 303 -49.79 9.83 8.81
CA GLU A 303 -49.75 11.09 8.07
C GLU A 303 -50.93 11.99 8.44
N GLN A 304 -52.13 11.43 8.63
CA GLN A 304 -53.31 12.19 9.08
C GLN A 304 -53.15 12.69 10.51
N GLU A 305 -52.67 11.86 11.44
CA GLU A 305 -52.40 12.25 12.83
C GLU A 305 -51.36 13.37 12.91
N MET A 306 -50.30 13.29 12.10
CA MET A 306 -49.27 14.33 12.00
C MET A 306 -49.89 15.66 11.56
N GLU A 307 -50.75 15.64 10.55
CA GLU A 307 -51.37 16.86 10.03
C GLU A 307 -52.33 17.48 11.05
N GLN A 308 -53.14 16.68 11.74
CA GLN A 308 -53.99 17.15 12.84
C GLN A 308 -53.18 17.75 13.99
N ALA A 309 -52.04 17.14 14.34
CA ALA A 309 -51.15 17.67 15.36
C ALA A 309 -50.56 19.03 14.95
N LYS A 310 -50.16 19.21 13.68
CA LYS A 310 -49.71 20.51 13.14
C LYS A 310 -50.82 21.56 13.20
N GLU A 311 -52.04 21.22 12.78
CA GLU A 311 -53.18 22.13 12.84
C GLU A 311 -53.48 22.55 14.28
N THR A 312 -53.48 21.59 15.20
CA THR A 312 -53.70 21.85 16.63
C THR A 312 -52.62 22.78 17.19
N PHE A 313 -51.35 22.54 16.87
CA PHE A 313 -50.24 23.40 17.28
C PHE A 313 -50.36 24.81 16.70
N LYS A 314 -50.68 24.93 15.40
CA LYS A 314 -50.90 26.22 14.74
C LYS A 314 -52.04 27.00 15.38
N ASN A 315 -53.15 26.33 15.71
CA ASN A 315 -54.30 26.92 16.37
C ASN A 315 -53.94 27.39 17.78
N ALA A 316 -53.19 26.59 18.55
CA ALA A 316 -52.69 26.98 19.87
C ALA A 316 -51.79 28.22 19.81
N LEU A 317 -50.85 28.26 18.86
CA LEU A 317 -49.95 29.41 18.66
C LEU A 317 -50.72 30.67 18.26
N THR A 318 -51.70 30.54 17.37
CA THR A 318 -52.57 31.65 16.97
C THR A 318 -53.36 32.18 18.16
N GLY A 319 -53.90 31.30 18.99
CA GLY A 319 -54.62 31.67 20.21
C GLY A 319 -53.78 32.47 21.20
N ILE A 320 -52.49 32.13 21.35
CA ILE A 320 -51.53 32.91 22.16
C ILE A 320 -51.28 34.28 21.55
N LEU A 321 -51.12 34.37 20.22
CA LEU A 321 -50.81 35.63 19.53
C LEU A 321 -51.98 36.62 19.53
N THR A 322 -53.22 36.14 19.71
CA THR A 322 -54.45 36.93 19.70
C THR A 322 -54.95 37.35 21.08
N GLN A 323 -54.29 36.93 22.17
CA GLN A 323 -54.52 37.42 23.54
C GLN A 323 -53.70 38.69 23.81
#